data_AF-A0A929G528-F1
#
_entry.id   AF-A0A929G528-F1
#
_cell.length_a   1.000
_cell.length_b   1.000
_cell.length_c   1.000
_cell.angle_alpha   90.00
_cell.angle_beta   90.00
_cell.angle_gamma   90.00
#
_symmetry.space_group_name_H-M   'P 1'
#
loop_
_entity.id
_entity.type
_entity.pdbx_description
1 polymer ?
#
loop_
_entity_poly.entity_id
_entity_poly.type
_entity_poly.pdbx_seq_one_letter_code
_entity_poly.pdbx_strand_id
1 'polypeptide(L)'
;MANSEWRKIASLVLALVFLPAASTAVADGITVVENKANYSYAQQVTFTLRATSDAEITQVCLFFRATGNERAASVNVPTEPAR
;
A
#
# COMPACT_ATOMS: atom_id res chain seq x y z
N MET A 1 -20.69 47.29 -11.18
CA MET A 1 -20.03 46.56 -10.08
C MET A 1 -20.58 45.13 -9.88
N ALA A 2 -21.88 44.87 -10.07
CA ALA A 2 -22.47 43.54 -9.88
C ALA A 2 -21.90 42.42 -10.81
N ASN A 3 -21.53 42.75 -12.05
CA ASN A 3 -21.04 41.79 -13.06
C ASN A 3 -19.67 41.16 -12.76
N SER A 4 -18.84 41.76 -11.90
CA SER A 4 -17.52 41.23 -11.51
C SER A 4 -17.65 40.05 -10.56
N GLU A 5 -18.56 40.16 -9.59
CA GLU A 5 -18.73 39.16 -8.53
C GLU A 5 -19.32 37.86 -9.07
N TRP A 6 -20.28 37.96 -9.99
CA TRP A 6 -20.85 36.80 -10.68
C TRP A 6 -19.81 36.05 -11.54
N ARG A 7 -18.86 36.76 -12.16
CA ARG A 7 -17.79 36.13 -12.94
C ARG A 7 -16.80 35.39 -12.05
N LYS A 8 -16.46 35.93 -10.87
CA LYS A 8 -15.59 35.26 -9.90
C LYS A 8 -16.24 34.00 -9.35
N ILE A 9 -17.53 34.07 -8.98
CA ILE A 9 -18.29 32.92 -8.50
C ILE A 9 -18.38 31.85 -9.59
N ALA A 10 -18.72 32.22 -10.82
CA ALA A 10 -18.79 31.28 -11.94
C ALA A 10 -17.43 30.62 -12.22
N SER A 11 -16.34 31.38 -12.16
CA SER A 11 -14.98 30.85 -12.35
C SER A 11 -14.56 29.92 -11.21
N LEU A 12 -14.93 30.23 -9.97
CA LEU A 12 -14.61 29.40 -8.80
C LEU A 12 -15.39 28.08 -8.85
N VAL A 13 -16.67 28.13 -9.21
CA VAL A 13 -17.50 26.93 -9.40
C VAL A 13 -16.96 26.08 -10.54
N LEU A 14 -16.58 26.70 -11.66
CA LEU A 14 -15.99 25.98 -12.80
C LEU A 14 -14.67 25.31 -12.40
N ALA A 15 -13.81 26.00 -11.65
CA ALA A 15 -12.55 25.44 -11.15
C ALA A 15 -12.79 24.26 -10.19
N LEU A 16 -13.82 24.34 -9.33
CA LEU A 16 -14.14 23.28 -8.37
C LEU A 16 -14.72 22.03 -9.05
N VAL A 17 -15.47 22.19 -10.14
CA VAL A 17 -16.01 21.08 -10.94
C VAL A 17 -14.92 20.37 -11.75
N PHE A 18 -13.86 21.09 -12.14
CA PHE A 18 -12.71 20.53 -12.86
C PHE A 18 -11.59 20.02 -11.95
N LEU A 19 -11.76 20.05 -10.62
CA LEU A 19 -10.80 19.37 -9.75
C LEU A 19 -10.86 17.87 -10.05
N PRO A 20 -9.76 17.23 -10.48
CA PRO A 20 -9.73 15.79 -10.61
C PRO A 20 -10.03 15.22 -9.23
N ALA A 21 -11.12 14.47 -9.11
CA ALA A 21 -11.38 13.68 -7.92
C ALA A 21 -10.13 12.84 -7.66
N ALA A 22 -9.56 12.94 -6.46
CA ALA A 22 -8.45 12.10 -6.06
C ALA A 22 -8.94 10.66 -6.19
N SER A 23 -8.55 10.00 -7.28
CA SER A 23 -8.88 8.60 -7.52
C SER A 23 -8.09 7.83 -6.49
N THR A 24 -8.74 7.42 -5.41
CA THR A 24 -8.23 6.34 -4.59
C THR A 24 -8.26 5.11 -5.47
N ALA A 25 -7.15 4.81 -6.15
CA ALA A 25 -6.97 3.55 -6.83
C ALA A 25 -7.14 2.47 -5.75
N VAL A 26 -8.33 1.87 -5.71
CA VAL A 26 -8.60 0.69 -4.89
C VAL A 26 -7.92 -0.44 -5.63
N ALA A 27 -6.83 -0.96 -5.04
CA ALA A 27 -6.17 -2.13 -5.59
C ALA A 27 -7.17 -3.26 -5.75
N ASP A 28 -7.21 -3.89 -6.93
CA ASP A 28 -8.00 -5.09 -7.20
C ASP A 28 -7.51 -6.27 -6.33
N GLY A 29 -6.25 -6.20 -5.89
CA GLY A 29 -5.72 -7.05 -4.82
C GLY A 29 -4.21 -7.24 -4.88
N ILE A 30 -3.70 -8.12 -4.02
CA ILE A 30 -2.29 -8.49 -3.98
C ILE A 30 -2.11 -9.84 -4.66
N THR A 31 -1.28 -9.90 -5.70
CA THR A 31 -0.85 -11.14 -6.34
C THR A 31 0.49 -11.57 -5.76
N VAL A 32 0.57 -12.80 -5.24
CA VAL A 32 1.83 -13.37 -4.73
C VAL A 32 2.51 -14.17 -5.84
N VAL A 33 3.69 -13.72 -6.26
CA VAL A 33 4.53 -14.36 -7.28
C VAL A 33 5.46 -15.39 -6.66
N GLU A 34 5.96 -15.13 -5.45
CA GLU A 34 6.84 -16.05 -4.73
C GLU A 34 6.57 -15.96 -3.23
N ASN A 35 6.50 -17.12 -2.57
CA ASN A 35 6.52 -17.24 -1.13
C ASN A 35 7.37 -18.45 -0.75
N LYS A 36 8.57 -18.19 -0.20
CA LYS A 36 9.56 -19.23 0.08
C LYS A 36 10.21 -19.02 1.44
N ALA A 37 10.45 -20.12 2.16
CA ALA A 37 11.31 -20.13 3.34
C ALA A 37 12.51 -21.05 3.06
N ASN A 38 13.73 -20.53 3.17
CA ASN A 38 14.95 -21.31 3.10
C ASN A 38 15.59 -21.38 4.47
N TYR A 39 16.08 -22.56 4.82
CA TYR A 39 16.79 -22.81 6.06
C TYR A 39 18.27 -23.06 5.76
N SER A 40 19.15 -22.37 6.49
CA SER A 40 20.60 -22.52 6.33
C SER A 40 21.25 -22.93 7.65
N TYR A 41 21.75 -24.17 7.69
CA TYR A 41 22.59 -24.77 8.74
C TYR A 41 22.19 -24.45 10.18
N ALA A 42 20.89 -24.47 10.51
CA ALA A 42 20.38 -24.21 11.87
C ALA A 42 20.64 -22.83 12.46
N GLN A 43 21.19 -21.89 11.68
CA GLN A 43 21.53 -20.56 12.15
C GLN A 43 20.56 -19.49 11.68
N GLN A 44 19.96 -19.69 10.49
CA GLN A 44 19.06 -18.70 9.91
C GLN A 44 17.95 -19.32 9.06
N VAL A 45 16.79 -18.67 9.12
CA VAL A 45 15.68 -18.88 8.17
C VAL A 45 15.51 -17.59 7.38
N THR A 46 15.55 -17.71 6.05
CA THR A 46 15.31 -16.60 5.13
C THR A 46 13.93 -16.76 4.51
N PHE A 47 13.06 -15.77 4.74
CA PHE A 47 11.76 -15.67 4.09
C PHE A 47 11.87 -14.77 2.87
N THR A 48 11.36 -15.23 1.74
CA THR A 48 11.30 -14.49 0.48
C THR A 48 9.84 -14.38 0.07
N LEU A 49 9.33 -13.14 0.02
CA LEU A 49 8.01 -12.81 -0.50
C LEU A 49 8.19 -11.89 -1.71
N ARG A 50 7.66 -12.29 -2.86
CA ARG A 50 7.49 -11.41 -4.02
C ARG A 50 6.00 -11.26 -4.26
N ALA A 51 5.51 -10.04 -4.17
CA ALA A 51 4.13 -9.71 -4.41
C ALA A 51 4.04 -8.50 -5.34
N THR A 52 2.98 -8.46 -6.13
CA THR A 52 2.65 -7.38 -7.05
C THR A 52 1.23 -6.92 -6.75
N SER A 53 1.00 -5.62 -6.86
CA SER A 53 -0.28 -4.97 -6.65
C SER A 53 -0.38 -3.79 -7.62
N ASP A 54 -1.59 -3.49 -8.06
CA ASP A 54 -1.94 -2.32 -8.85
C ASP A 54 -1.99 -1.02 -8.02
N ALA A 55 -2.00 -1.15 -6.69
CA ALA A 55 -1.73 -0.06 -5.75
C ALA A 55 -0.46 -0.30 -4.92
N GLU A 56 0.05 0.75 -4.29
CA GLU A 56 1.22 0.71 -3.40
C GLU A 56 1.00 -0.26 -2.24
N ILE A 57 1.95 -1.18 -2.02
CA ILE A 57 1.98 -2.07 -0.86
C ILE A 57 2.63 -1.32 0.31
N THR A 58 1.80 -0.85 1.23
CA THR A 58 2.23 -0.02 2.36
C THR A 58 2.73 -0.82 3.57
N GLN A 59 2.39 -2.11 3.66
CA GLN A 59 2.76 -2.95 4.80
C GLN A 59 2.88 -4.42 4.42
N VAL A 60 3.92 -5.08 4.93
CA VAL A 60 4.07 -6.54 4.90
C VAL A 60 4.27 -7.03 6.33
N CYS A 61 3.49 -8.04 6.73
CA CYS A 61 3.56 -8.66 8.06
C CYS A 61 4.06 -10.10 7.93
N LEU A 62 5.14 -10.43 8.63
CA LEU A 62 5.59 -11.81 8.78
C LEU A 62 5.12 -12.34 10.13
N PHE A 63 4.35 -13.42 10.08
CA PHE A 63 3.92 -14.17 11.28
C PHE A 63 4.69 -15.48 11.33
N PHE A 64 5.48 -15.69 12.39
CA PHE A 64 6.21 -16.95 12.58
C PHE A 64 6.05 -17.48 14.00
N ARG A 65 6.21 -18.80 14.14
CA ARG A 65 6.25 -19.52 15.42
C ARG A 65 7.48 -20.41 15.44
N ALA A 66 8.31 -20.27 16.46
CA ALA A 66 9.56 -21.02 16.57
C ALA A 66 9.36 -22.40 17.22
N THR A 67 8.51 -22.51 18.25
CA THR A 67 8.06 -23.77 18.89
C THR A 67 6.73 -23.55 19.64
N GLY A 68 5.96 -24.63 19.89
CA GLY A 68 4.88 -24.68 20.88
C GLY A 68 3.59 -23.90 20.57
N ASN A 69 2.52 -24.22 21.30
CA ASN A 69 1.12 -23.79 21.08
C ASN A 69 0.82 -22.27 21.25
N GLU A 70 1.82 -21.41 21.19
CA GLU A 70 1.71 -19.98 21.49
C GLU A 70 1.47 -19.12 20.24
N ARG A 71 0.70 -18.02 20.40
CA ARG A 71 0.20 -17.18 19.29
C ARG A 71 1.37 -16.60 18.48
N ALA A 72 1.25 -16.64 17.15
CA ALA A 72 2.26 -16.10 16.25
C ALA A 72 2.47 -14.60 16.51
N ALA A 73 3.72 -14.17 16.65
CA ALA A 73 4.08 -12.77 16.75
C ALA A 73 4.17 -12.15 15.34
N SER A 74 3.63 -10.94 15.18
CA SER A 74 3.76 -10.15 13.95
C SER A 74 4.97 -9.25 14.05
N VAL A 75 5.83 -9.27 13.04
CA VAL A 75 6.89 -8.27 12.87
C VAL A 75 6.56 -7.43 11.64
N ASN A 76 6.50 -6.11 11.84
CA ASN A 76 6.37 -5.15 10.74
C ASN A 76 7.71 -5.06 10.01
N VAL A 77 7.70 -5.35 8.71
CA VAL A 77 8.88 -5.22 7.86
C VAL A 77 8.70 -3.93 7.04
N PRO A 78 9.60 -2.94 7.17
CA PRO A 78 9.54 -1.73 6.35
C PRO A 78 9.67 -2.09 4.87
N THR A 79 8.78 -1.55 4.05
CA THR A 79 8.90 -1.60 2.59
C THR A 79 9.56 -0.31 2.11
N GLU A 80 10.70 -0.42 1.41
CA GLU A 80 11.27 0.72 0.69
C GLU A 80 10.40 0.94 -0.57
N PRO A 81 9.97 2.17 -0.87
CA PRO A 81 9.24 2.45 -2.11
C PRO A 81 10.08 2.04 -3.32
N ALA A 82 9.44 1.42 -4.32
CA ALA A 82 10.07 1.23 -5.61
C ALA A 82 10.40 2.61 -6.20
N ARG A 83 11.70 2.86 -6.46
CA ARG A 83 12.20 4.13 -6.98
C ARG A 83 11.98 4.25 -8.48
#